data_AF-A0A7C4GSI8-F1
#
_entry.id   AF-A0A7C4GSI8-F1
#
_cell.length_a   1.000
_cell.length_b   1.000
_cell.length_c   1.000
_cell.angle_alpha   90.00
_cell.angle_beta   90.00
_cell.angle_gamma   90.00
#
_symmetry.space_group_name_H-M   'P 1'
#
loop_
_entity.id
_entity.type
_entity.pdbx_description
1 polymer ?
#
loop_
_entity_poly.entity_id
_entity_poly.type
_entity_poly.pdbx_seq_one_letter_code
_entity_poly.pdbx_strand_id
1 'polypeptide(L)'
;MSGNLSEEELMEIALKGYSEKIEPKSLKGYVPNVFDYIRRCENVDEAFQIIDFLVSRGELSERVAQVIKNTIIEKGLRFYGPKKEVGYYVEKYMVEED
;
A
#
# COMPACT_ATOMS: atom_id res chain seq x y z
N MET A 1 0.72 -13.05 12.70
CA MET A 1 1.86 -12.15 12.53
C MET A 1 1.31 -10.79 12.15
N SER A 2 1.04 -9.94 13.14
CA SER A 2 0.72 -8.52 12.96
C SER A 2 2.04 -7.75 13.07
N GLY A 3 2.89 -7.90 12.06
CA GLY A 3 4.17 -7.23 12.00
C GLY A 3 4.14 -6.29 10.80
N ASN A 4 4.51 -5.03 11.01
CA ASN A 4 4.80 -4.12 9.91
C ASN A 4 5.73 -4.82 8.91
N LEU A 5 5.50 -4.62 7.61
CA LEU A 5 6.40 -5.12 6.57
C LEU A 5 7.81 -4.58 6.83
N SER A 6 8.80 -5.44 6.70
CA SER A 6 10.21 -5.05 6.71
C SER A 6 10.53 -4.15 5.51
N GLU A 7 11.64 -3.40 5.61
CA GLU A 7 12.10 -2.55 4.52
C GLU A 7 12.36 -3.36 3.23
N GLU A 8 12.83 -4.60 3.36
CA GLU A 8 13.06 -5.52 2.24
C GLU A 8 11.74 -5.93 1.56
N GLU A 9 10.72 -6.29 2.33
CA GLU A 9 9.39 -6.61 1.78
C GLU A 9 8.75 -5.39 1.10
N LEU A 10 8.89 -4.20 1.69
CA LEU A 10 8.42 -2.96 1.07
C LEU A 10 9.15 -2.67 -0.24
N MET A 11 10.47 -2.86 -0.28
CA MET A 11 11.27 -2.70 -1.49
C MET A 11 10.87 -3.71 -2.57
N GLU A 12 10.61 -4.96 -2.19
CA GLU A 12 10.15 -5.99 -3.12
C GLU A 12 8.82 -5.58 -3.76
N ILE A 13 7.84 -5.16 -2.96
CA ILE A 13 6.54 -4.71 -3.47
C ILE A 13 6.71 -3.45 -4.32
N ALA A 14 7.56 -2.50 -3.91
CA ALA A 14 7.83 -1.28 -4.67
C ALA A 14 8.26 -1.58 -6.11
N LEU A 15 9.11 -2.60 -6.30
CA LEU A 15 9.64 -2.99 -7.60
C LEU A 15 8.73 -3.92 -8.40
N LYS A 16 8.10 -4.89 -7.72
CA LYS A 16 7.32 -5.97 -8.38
C LYS A 16 5.85 -5.63 -8.55
N GLY A 17 5.32 -4.67 -7.80
CA GLY A 17 3.92 -4.26 -7.88
C GLY A 17 2.97 -5.20 -7.15
N TYR A 18 1.69 -5.10 -7.47
CA TYR A 18 0.63 -5.85 -6.79
C TYR A 18 0.67 -7.36 -7.01
N SER A 19 0.28 -8.10 -5.98
CA SER A 19 -0.04 -9.53 -6.04
C SER A 19 -1.23 -9.81 -5.12
N GLU A 20 -2.16 -10.69 -5.48
CA GLU A 20 -3.23 -11.05 -4.52
C GLU A 20 -2.68 -11.67 -3.22
N LYS A 21 -1.47 -12.23 -3.29
CA LYS A 21 -0.78 -12.82 -2.14
C LYS A 21 -0.38 -11.81 -1.06
N ILE A 22 -0.29 -10.52 -1.38
CA ILE A 22 0.02 -9.46 -0.40
C ILE A 22 -1.22 -8.94 0.34
N GLU A 23 -2.43 -9.30 -0.11
CA GLU A 23 -3.63 -8.94 0.63
C GLU A 23 -3.72 -9.75 1.93
N PRO A 24 -4.14 -9.14 3.06
CA PRO A 24 -4.31 -9.88 4.29
C PRO A 24 -5.40 -10.94 4.12
N LYS A 25 -5.27 -12.07 4.83
CA LYS A 25 -6.33 -13.10 4.91
C LYS A 25 -7.45 -12.72 5.87
N SER A 26 -7.15 -11.90 6.88
CA SER A 26 -8.13 -11.34 7.82
C SER A 26 -7.63 -9.97 8.30
N LEU A 27 -8.55 -9.13 8.78
CA LEU A 27 -8.19 -7.82 9.33
C LEU A 27 -7.73 -7.87 10.80
N LYS A 28 -7.77 -9.04 11.46
CA LYS A 28 -7.38 -9.16 12.86
C LYS A 28 -5.89 -8.85 13.05
N GLY A 29 -5.59 -7.69 13.64
CA GLY A 29 -4.23 -7.20 13.84
C GLY A 29 -3.54 -6.73 12.56
N TYR A 30 -4.29 -6.51 11.47
CA TYR A 30 -3.74 -5.98 10.23
C TYR A 30 -3.53 -4.47 10.34
N VAL A 31 -2.35 -4.01 9.89
CA VAL A 31 -1.97 -2.61 9.83
C VAL A 31 -1.76 -2.25 8.35
N PRO A 32 -2.50 -1.29 7.79
CA PRO A 32 -2.29 -0.85 6.41
C PRO A 32 -0.88 -0.27 6.21
N ASN A 33 -0.24 -0.63 5.11
CA ASN A 33 1.07 -0.11 4.73
C ASN A 33 0.95 1.00 3.65
N VAL A 34 2.08 1.56 3.22
CA VAL A 34 2.13 2.61 2.19
C VAL A 34 1.34 2.26 0.92
N PHE A 35 1.36 1.01 0.45
CA PHE A 35 0.65 0.59 -0.75
C PHE A 35 -0.87 0.54 -0.56
N ASP A 36 -1.34 0.25 0.65
CA ASP A 36 -2.77 0.33 0.97
C ASP A 36 -3.31 1.76 0.91
N TYR A 37 -2.48 2.73 1.28
CA TYR A 37 -2.81 4.15 1.14
C TYR A 37 -2.72 4.61 -0.31
N ILE A 38 -1.65 4.25 -1.04
CA ILE A 38 -1.49 4.58 -2.47
C ILE A 38 -2.67 4.07 -3.31
N ARG A 39 -3.18 2.88 -3.01
CA ARG A 39 -4.34 2.31 -3.73
C ARG A 39 -5.65 3.04 -3.46
N ARG A 40 -5.69 3.97 -2.51
CA ARG A 40 -6.84 4.87 -2.30
C ARG A 40 -6.72 6.18 -3.07
N CYS A 41 -5.50 6.53 -3.49
CA CYS A 41 -5.26 7.76 -4.22
C CYS A 41 -5.87 7.72 -5.63
N GLU A 42 -6.40 8.87 -6.03
CA GLU A 42 -6.92 9.11 -7.37
C GLU A 42 -5.80 9.53 -8.33
N ASN A 43 -4.83 10.28 -7.82
CA ASN A 43 -3.76 10.90 -8.61
C ASN A 43 -2.39 10.78 -7.93
N VAL A 44 -1.35 11.07 -8.71
CA VAL A 44 0.05 10.93 -8.30
C VAL A 44 0.40 11.89 -7.16
N ASP A 45 -0.15 13.09 -7.16
CA ASP A 45 0.14 14.11 -6.13
C ASP A 45 -0.33 13.67 -4.75
N GLU A 46 -1.54 13.10 -4.64
CA GLU A 46 -2.04 12.49 -3.41
C GLU A 46 -1.12 11.37 -2.91
N ALA A 47 -0.68 10.49 -3.81
CA ALA A 47 0.21 9.40 -3.45
C ALA A 47 1.55 9.93 -2.94
N PHE A 48 2.09 10.99 -3.55
CA PHE A 48 3.35 11.59 -3.13
C PHE A 48 3.24 12.27 -1.77
N GLN A 49 2.14 12.98 -1.50
CA GLN A 49 1.87 13.56 -0.18
C GLN A 49 1.81 12.49 0.91
N ILE A 50 1.15 11.36 0.65
CA ILE A 50 1.11 10.23 1.58
C ILE A 50 2.52 9.66 1.82
N ILE A 51 3.29 9.45 0.75
CA ILE A 51 4.66 8.92 0.86
C ILE A 51 5.53 9.87 1.70
N ASP A 52 5.49 11.17 1.43
CA ASP A 52 6.27 12.16 2.18
C ASP A 52 5.83 12.29 3.63
N PHE A 53 4.53 12.19 3.88
CA PHE A 53 4.00 12.16 5.25
C PHE A 53 4.54 10.96 6.03
N LEU A 54 4.54 9.76 5.44
CA LEU A 54 5.07 8.55 6.10
C LEU A 54 6.57 8.63 6.34
N VAL A 55 7.34 9.20 5.40
CA VAL A 55 8.77 9.48 5.58
C VAL A 55 9.00 10.45 6.74
N SER A 56 8.24 11.55 6.80
CA SER A 56 8.37 12.54 7.88
C SER A 56 8.10 11.98 9.29
N ARG A 57 7.32 10.89 9.37
CA ARG A 57 7.02 10.17 10.61
C ARG A 57 8.00 9.05 10.93
N GLY A 58 8.96 8.76 10.04
CA GLY A 58 9.87 7.62 10.16
C GLY A 58 9.19 6.26 9.94
N GLU A 59 8.01 6.22 9.31
CA GLU A 59 7.26 5.00 9.03
C GLU A 59 7.63 4.38 7.67
N LEU A 60 8.36 5.13 6.84
CA LEU A 60 8.88 4.71 5.55
C LEU A 60 10.28 5.28 5.36
N SER A 61 11.24 4.46 4.92
CA SER A 61 12.58 4.97 4.64
C SER A 61 12.58 5.82 3.36
N GLU A 62 13.42 6.86 3.31
CA GLU A 62 13.60 7.68 2.11
C GLU A 62 14.00 6.84 0.89
N ARG A 63 14.79 5.79 1.11
CA ARG A 63 15.23 4.87 0.06
C ARG A 63 14.05 4.16 -0.60
N VAL A 64 13.15 3.57 0.20
CA VAL A 64 11.95 2.90 -0.33
C VAL A 64 11.02 3.93 -0.96
N ALA A 65 10.81 5.08 -0.31
CA ALA A 65 9.96 6.15 -0.82
C ALA A 65 10.38 6.62 -2.23
N GLN A 66 11.68 6.81 -2.46
CA GLN A 66 12.19 7.22 -3.77
C GLN A 66 11.92 6.17 -4.85
N VAL A 67 12.07 4.88 -4.53
CA VAL A 67 11.77 3.79 -5.48
C VAL A 67 10.28 3.77 -5.80
N ILE A 68 9.40 3.88 -4.80
CA ILE A 68 7.95 3.93 -5.00
C ILE A 68 7.58 5.11 -5.91
N LYS A 69 8.09 6.32 -5.62
CA LYS A 69 7.80 7.52 -6.42
C LYS A 69 8.23 7.34 -7.88
N ASN A 70 9.44 6.83 -8.11
CA ASN A 70 9.94 6.57 -9.47
C ASN A 70 9.06 5.55 -10.20
N THR A 71 8.66 4.47 -9.52
CA THR A 71 7.77 3.46 -10.10
C THR A 71 6.37 4.01 -10.40
N ILE A 72 5.82 4.90 -9.57
CA ILE A 72 4.54 5.57 -9.86
C ILE A 72 4.65 6.44 -11.12
N ILE A 73 5.75 7.17 -11.30
CA ILE A 73 5.97 8.01 -12.49
C ILE A 73 6.02 7.13 -13.75
N GLU A 74 6.70 5.98 -13.68
CA GLU A 74 6.90 5.10 -14.83
C GLU A 74 5.66 4.25 -15.15
N LYS A 75 5.02 3.68 -14.11
CA LYS A 75 4.00 2.62 -14.26
C LYS A 75 2.59 3.02 -13.82
N GLY A 76 2.45 4.18 -13.19
CA GLY A 76 1.20 4.68 -12.63
C GLY A 76 0.79 3.99 -11.32
N LEU A 77 -0.20 4.59 -10.63
CA LEU A 77 -0.66 4.12 -9.31
C LEU A 77 -1.18 2.68 -9.33
N ARG A 78 -1.85 2.27 -10.42
CA ARG A 78 -2.50 0.97 -10.53
C ARG A 78 -1.52 -0.19 -10.73
N PHE A 79 -0.23 0.11 -10.90
CA PHE A 79 0.83 -0.89 -10.77
C PHE A 79 0.81 -1.57 -9.39
N TYR A 80 0.43 -0.82 -8.34
CA TYR A 80 0.25 -1.34 -6.98
C TYR A 80 -1.15 -1.91 -6.73
N GLY A 81 -1.95 -2.11 -7.77
CA GLY A 81 -3.21 -2.85 -7.72
C GLY A 81 -4.44 -1.99 -7.99
N PRO A 82 -5.62 -2.61 -8.05
CA PRO A 82 -6.87 -1.89 -8.26
C PRO A 82 -7.13 -0.94 -7.09
N LYS A 83 -7.88 0.13 -7.39
CA LYS A 83 -8.24 1.15 -6.42
C LYS A 83 -9.08 0.54 -5.29
N LYS A 84 -8.75 0.88 -4.04
CA LYS A 84 -9.55 0.51 -2.86
C LYS A 84 -10.60 1.60 -2.64
N GLU A 85 -11.82 1.36 -3.12
CA GLU A 85 -12.94 2.27 -2.94
C GLU A 85 -13.37 2.39 -1.46
N VAL A 86 -14.20 3.38 -1.16
CA VAL A 86 -14.84 3.50 0.16
C VAL A 86 -15.61 2.22 0.46
N GLY A 87 -15.42 1.65 1.66
CA GLY A 87 -16.04 0.39 2.04
C GLY A 87 -15.23 -0.88 1.70
N TYR A 88 -14.12 -0.77 0.97
CA TYR A 88 -13.33 -1.93 0.49
C TYR A 88 -13.09 -3.04 1.53
N TYR A 89 -12.70 -2.67 2.75
CA TYR A 89 -12.39 -3.66 3.79
C TYR A 89 -13.65 -4.35 4.35
N VAL A 90 -14.77 -3.64 4.40
CA VAL A 90 -16.05 -4.21 4.84
C VAL A 90 -16.54 -5.23 3.81
N GLU A 91 -16.59 -4.81 2.54
CA GLU A 91 -17.03 -5.67 1.44
C GLU A 91 -16.17 -6.92 1.27
N LYS A 92 -14.86 -6.81 1.52
CA LYS A 92 -13.93 -7.93 1.30
C LYS A 92 -13.76 -8.86 2.49
N TYR A 93 -13.91 -8.37 3.72
CA TYR A 93 -13.52 -9.13 4.93
C TYR A 93 -14.59 -9.24 6.01
N MET A 94 -15.71 -8.53 5.87
CA MET A 94 -16.79 -8.49 6.88
C MET A 94 -18.11 -9.02 6.33
N VAL A 95 -18.10 -9.73 5.21
CA VAL A 95 -19.26 -10.52 4.78
C VAL A 95 -19.34 -11.73 5.69
N GLU A 96 -20.34 -11.75 6.57
CA GLU A 96 -20.66 -12.92 7.39
C GLU A 96 -20.93 -14.11 6.45
N GLU A 97 -20.31 -15.26 6.71
CA GLU A 97 -20.80 -16.52 6.13
C GLU A 97 -22.10 -16.87 6.85
N ASP A 98 -23.22 -16.88 6.13
CA ASP A 98 -24.52 -17.42 6.59
C ASP A 98 -24.41 -18.91 6.99
#